data_AF-A0A7C4JE85-F1
#
_entry.id   AF-A0A7C4JE85-F1
#
_cell.length_a   1.000
_cell.length_b   1.000
_cell.length_c   1.000
_cell.angle_alpha   90.00
_cell.angle_beta   90.00
_cell.angle_gamma   90.00
#
_symmetry.space_group_name_H-M   'P 1'
#
loop_
_entity.id
_entity.type
_entity.pdbx_description
1 polymer ?
#
loop_
_entity_poly.entity_id
_entity_poly.type
_entity_poly.pdbx_seq_one_letter_code
_entity_poly.pdbx_strand_id
1 'polypeptide(L)'
;MGSVRKNEDTNLHVVEAKRAIRDFMSKLDRMSSRGELNSDGVKALTRIVRMLNKSGMRDDARRLSKKLKKRGELESILSLLYQLEEKLS
;
A
#
# COMPACT_ATOMS: atom_id res chain seq x y z
N MET A 1 14.04 -27.45 8.92
CA MET A 1 14.43 -26.12 9.47
C MET A 1 14.00 -24.94 8.55
N GLY A 2 12.76 -24.92 8.02
CA GLY A 2 12.34 -23.90 7.04
C GLY A 2 11.35 -22.83 7.52
N SER A 3 10.74 -23.02 8.69
CA SER A 3 9.59 -22.20 9.12
C SER A 3 9.94 -20.89 9.82
N VAL A 4 11.14 -20.76 10.40
CA VAL A 4 11.53 -19.58 11.19
C VAL A 4 11.83 -18.38 10.30
N ARG A 5 12.65 -18.55 9.25
CA ARG A 5 13.01 -17.47 8.31
C ARG A 5 11.80 -16.86 7.60
N LYS A 6 10.84 -17.70 7.21
CA LYS A 6 9.64 -17.27 6.48
C LYS A 6 8.74 -16.34 7.33
N ASN A 7 8.72 -16.55 8.65
CA ASN A 7 7.95 -15.72 9.57
C ASN A 7 8.64 -14.37 9.81
N GLU A 8 9.96 -14.33 9.91
CA GLU A 8 10.74 -13.09 10.05
C GLU A 8 10.63 -12.20 8.81
N ASP A 9 10.78 -12.79 7.61
CA ASP A 9 10.64 -12.08 6.33
C ASP A 9 9.22 -11.49 6.16
N THR A 10 8.19 -12.25 6.53
CA THR A 10 6.81 -11.78 6.47
C THR A 10 6.59 -10.59 7.39
N ASN A 11 7.14 -10.65 8.61
CA ASN A 11 7.00 -9.57 9.60
C ASN A 11 7.72 -8.29 9.15
N LEU A 12 8.91 -8.42 8.54
CA LEU A 12 9.62 -7.30 7.93
C LEU A 12 8.79 -6.62 6.83
N HIS A 13 8.17 -7.40 5.94
CA HIS A 13 7.35 -6.85 4.86
C HIS A 13 6.05 -6.22 5.35
N VAL A 14 5.47 -6.71 6.46
CA VAL A 14 4.34 -6.04 7.13
C VAL A 14 4.76 -4.66 7.64
N VAL A 15 5.88 -4.56 8.34
CA VAL A 15 6.42 -3.29 8.84
C VAL A 15 6.73 -2.32 7.70
N GLU A 16 7.34 -2.81 6.62
CA GLU A 16 7.61 -2.01 5.43
C GLU A 16 6.33 -1.55 4.72
N ALA A 17 5.30 -2.40 4.62
CA ALA A 17 4.00 -2.03 4.05
C ALA A 17 3.37 -0.91 4.87
N LYS A 18 3.33 -1.06 6.20
CA LYS A 18 2.82 -0.05 7.13
C LYS A 18 3.54 1.29 6.98
N ARG A 19 4.88 1.26 6.94
CA ARG A 19 5.70 2.46 6.75
C ARG A 19 5.42 3.12 5.40
N ALA A 20 5.33 2.34 4.32
CA ALA A 20 5.04 2.87 3.00
C ALA A 20 3.65 3.52 2.91
N ILE A 21 2.64 2.96 3.59
CA ILE A 21 1.30 3.54 3.67
C ILE A 21 1.37 4.89 4.40
N ARG A 22 2.00 4.96 5.58
CA ARG A 22 2.19 6.23 6.31
C ARG A 22 2.95 7.27 5.52
N ASP A 23 4.03 6.87 4.85
CA ASP A 23 4.84 7.76 4.02
C ASP A 23 4.04 8.32 2.84
N PHE A 24 3.13 7.53 2.27
CA PHE A 24 2.19 8.00 1.25
C PHE A 24 1.18 8.99 1.83
N MET A 25 0.52 8.63 2.94
CA MET A 25 -0.51 9.47 3.57
C MET A 25 0.05 10.82 4.05
N SER A 26 1.24 10.84 4.65
CA SER A 26 1.90 12.09 5.08
C SER A 26 2.35 13.01 3.93
N LYS A 27 2.41 12.49 2.71
CA LYS A 27 2.84 13.22 1.51
C LYS A 27 1.72 13.31 0.47
N LEU A 28 0.49 13.01 0.85
CA LEU A 28 -0.66 12.93 -0.06
C LEU A 28 -0.84 14.20 -0.90
N ASP A 29 -0.74 15.37 -0.28
CA ASP A 29 -0.90 16.65 -0.98
C ASP A 29 0.16 16.85 -2.08
N ARG A 30 1.36 16.31 -1.90
CA ARG A 30 2.44 16.36 -2.90
C ARG A 30 2.32 15.26 -3.96
N MET A 31 1.63 14.18 -3.63
CA MET A 31 1.43 13.00 -4.48
C MET A 31 0.11 13.04 -5.27
N SER A 32 -0.73 14.04 -4.99
CA SER A 32 -1.97 14.29 -5.70
C SER A 32 -1.95 15.67 -6.38
N SER A 33 -2.74 15.81 -7.44
CA SER A 33 -2.94 17.04 -8.18
C SER A 33 -4.39 17.09 -8.64
N ARG A 34 -5.12 18.17 -8.32
CA ARG A 34 -6.52 18.38 -8.71
C ARG A 34 -7.44 17.17 -8.41
N GLY A 35 -7.21 16.48 -7.30
CA GLY A 35 -8.00 15.31 -6.89
C GLY A 35 -7.58 13.98 -7.53
N GLU A 36 -6.51 13.95 -8.33
CA GLU A 36 -5.98 12.73 -8.96
C GLU A 36 -4.53 12.45 -8.53
N LEU A 37 -4.08 11.21 -8.66
CA LEU A 37 -2.70 10.83 -8.36
C LEU A 37 -1.76 11.28 -9.47
N ASN A 38 -0.67 11.96 -9.10
CA ASN A 38 0.42 12.20 -10.03
C ASN A 38 1.31 10.95 -10.18
N SER A 39 2.32 11.03 -11.05
CA SER A 39 3.23 9.90 -11.32
C SER A 39 3.88 9.34 -10.05
N ASP A 40 4.27 10.22 -9.12
CA ASP A 40 4.96 9.79 -7.89
C ASP A 40 3.99 9.15 -6.90
N GLY A 41 2.75 9.63 -6.81
CA GLY A 41 1.68 8.95 -6.07
C GLY A 41 1.43 7.54 -6.61
N VAL A 42 1.36 7.36 -7.93
CA VAL A 42 1.19 6.04 -8.56
C VAL A 42 2.39 5.11 -8.26
N LYS A 43 3.62 5.63 -8.30
CA LYS A 43 4.83 4.85 -7.93
C LYS A 43 4.79 4.42 -6.47
N ALA A 44 4.44 5.33 -5.56
CA ALA A 44 4.34 5.04 -4.13
C ALA A 44 3.30 3.93 -3.86
N LEU A 45 2.12 4.01 -4.48
CA LEU A 45 1.09 3.00 -4.34
C LEU A 45 1.48 1.65 -4.97
N THR A 46 2.20 1.68 -6.09
CA THR A 46 2.78 0.46 -6.68
C THR A 46 3.76 -0.21 -5.72
N ARG A 47 4.56 0.57 -4.99
CA ARG A 47 5.44 0.05 -3.94
C ARG A 47 4.63 -0.59 -2.81
N ILE A 48 3.56 0.06 -2.34
CA ILE A 48 2.66 -0.49 -1.31
C ILE A 48 2.09 -1.84 -1.77
N VAL A 49 1.56 -1.93 -2.99
CA VAL A 49 1.06 -3.20 -3.58
C VAL A 49 2.12 -4.31 -3.54
N ARG A 50 3.38 -3.99 -3.84
CA ARG A 50 4.47 -4.98 -3.78
C ARG A 50 4.74 -5.45 -2.36
N MET A 51 4.76 -4.55 -1.38
CA MET A 51 4.99 -4.91 0.02
C MET A 51 3.84 -5.78 0.56
N LEU A 52 2.59 -5.42 0.27
CA LEU A 52 1.41 -6.22 0.63
C LEU A 52 1.46 -7.64 0.04
N ASN A 53 1.91 -7.79 -1.21
CA ASN A 53 2.09 -9.11 -1.81
C ASN A 53 3.17 -9.93 -1.08
N LYS A 54 4.29 -9.29 -0.72
CA LYS A 54 5.39 -9.92 -0.01
C LYS A 54 5.04 -10.28 1.44
N SER A 55 4.17 -9.51 2.08
CA SER A 55 3.64 -9.80 3.43
C SER A 55 2.53 -10.85 3.44
N GLY A 56 2.17 -11.43 2.29
CA GLY A 56 1.08 -12.41 2.18
C GLY A 56 -0.33 -11.82 2.10
N MET A 57 -0.48 -10.49 2.17
CA MET A 57 -1.76 -9.77 2.03
C MET A 57 -2.17 -9.63 0.55
N ARG A 58 -2.24 -10.76 -0.16
CA ARG A 58 -2.46 -10.82 -1.62
C ARG A 58 -3.80 -10.22 -2.05
N ASP A 59 -4.85 -10.42 -1.24
CA ASP A 59 -6.18 -9.87 -1.55
C ASP A 59 -6.21 -8.35 -1.46
N ASP A 60 -5.57 -7.80 -0.43
CA ASP A 60 -5.45 -6.36 -0.23
C ASP A 60 -4.60 -5.72 -1.33
N ALA A 61 -3.48 -6.36 -1.69
CA ALA A 61 -2.65 -5.96 -2.82
C ALA A 61 -3.44 -5.96 -4.14
N ARG A 62 -4.28 -6.99 -4.37
CA ARG A 62 -5.13 -7.10 -5.56
C ARG A 62 -6.19 -6.01 -5.59
N ARG A 63 -6.84 -5.71 -4.46
CA ARG A 63 -7.83 -4.63 -4.34
C ARG A 63 -7.21 -3.28 -4.66
N LEU A 64 -6.06 -2.96 -4.07
CA LEU A 64 -5.35 -1.70 -4.32
C LEU A 64 -4.90 -1.58 -5.78
N SER A 65 -4.33 -2.66 -6.35
CA SER A 65 -3.95 -2.71 -7.77
C SER A 65 -5.13 -2.49 -8.72
N LYS A 66 -6.31 -3.04 -8.41
CA LYS A 66 -7.52 -2.82 -9.21
C LYS A 66 -7.96 -1.36 -9.19
N LYS A 67 -7.90 -0.70 -8.04
CA LYS A 67 -8.23 0.73 -7.89
C LYS A 67 -7.25 1.62 -8.64
N LEU A 68 -5.96 1.32 -8.57
CA LEU A 68 -4.92 2.05 -9.31
C LEU A 68 -5.12 2.07 -10.82
N LYS A 69 -5.70 1.00 -11.39
CA LYS A 69 -5.99 0.92 -12.84
C LYS A 69 -7.17 1.80 -13.26
N LYS A 70 -8.02 2.20 -12.32
CA LYS A 70 -9.16 3.08 -12.57
C LYS A 70 -8.74 4.52 -12.27
N ARG A 71 -8.73 5.37 -13.29
CA ARG A 71 -8.51 6.82 -13.10
C ARG A 71 -9.65 7.39 -12.25
N GLY A 72 -9.33 8.32 -11.34
CA GLY A 72 -10.33 9.05 -10.54
C GLY A 72 -10.81 8.37 -9.24
N GLU A 73 -10.23 7.24 -8.81
CA GLU A 73 -10.61 6.60 -7.53
C GLU A 73 -9.74 7.03 -6.33
N LEU A 74 -9.29 8.29 -6.24
CA LEU A 74 -8.39 8.72 -5.15
C LEU A 74 -9.01 8.50 -3.77
N GLU A 75 -10.23 8.96 -3.52
CA GLU A 75 -10.93 8.73 -2.25
C GLU A 75 -11.06 7.25 -1.89
N SER A 76 -11.37 6.44 -2.91
CA SER A 76 -11.50 5.00 -2.80
C SER A 76 -10.18 4.30 -2.47
N ILE A 77 -9.06 4.83 -2.98
CA ILE A 77 -7.70 4.40 -2.64
C ILE A 77 -7.38 4.78 -1.20
N LEU A 78 -7.65 6.03 -0.80
CA LEU A 78 -7.39 6.51 0.56
C LEU A 78 -8.15 5.72 1.61
N SER A 79 -9.45 5.47 1.38
CA SER A 79 -10.26 4.64 2.28
C SER A 79 -9.66 3.23 2.47
N LEU A 80 -9.19 2.60 1.39
CA LEU A 80 -8.53 1.30 1.47
C LEU A 80 -7.20 1.39 2.23
N LEU A 81 -6.41 2.44 2.02
CA LEU A 81 -5.14 2.63 2.73
C LEU A 81 -5.33 2.85 4.22
N TYR A 82 -6.35 3.59 4.65
CA TYR A 82 -6.70 3.73 6.07
C TYR A 82 -7.07 2.37 6.70
N GLN A 83 -7.93 1.59 6.04
CA GLN A 83 -8.28 0.25 6.50
C GLN A 83 -7.04 -0.67 6.61
N LEU A 84 -6.10 -0.55 5.67
CA LEU A 84 -4.86 -1.31 5.71
C LEU A 84 -3.92 -0.84 6.82
N GLU A 85 -3.83 0.46 7.08
CA GLU A 85 -3.03 0.98 8.19
C GLU A 85 -3.55 0.50 9.55
N GLU A 86 -4.87 0.49 9.74
CA GLU A 86 -5.50 -0.06 10.95
C GLU A 86 -5.25 -1.56 11.08
N LYS A 87 -5.43 -2.33 10.00
CA LYS A 87 -5.20 -3.78 9.99
C LYS A 87 -3.74 -4.16 10.24
N LEU A 88 -2.79 -3.28 9.90
CA LEU A 88 -1.36 -3.46 10.12
C LEU A 88 -0.88 -2.86 11.46
N SER A 89 -1.79 -2.34 12.28
CA SER A 89 -1.49 -1.80 13.62
C SER A 89 -1.74 -2.80 14.73
#